data_AF-A0A2V8I194-F1
#
_entry.id   AF-A0A2V8I194-F1
#
_cell.length_a   1.000
_cell.length_b   1.000
_cell.length_c   1.000
_cell.angle_alpha   90.00
_cell.angle_beta   90.00
_cell.angle_gamma   90.00
#
_symmetry.space_group_name_H-M   'P 1'
#
loop_
_entity.id
_entity.type
_entity.pdbx_description
1 polymer ?
#
loop_
_entity_poly.entity_id
_entity_poly.type
_entity_poly.pdbx_seq_one_letter_code
_entity_poly.pdbx_strand_id
1 'polypeptide(L)'
;MVNFYVDSSVILRVLRGQKDAWKGWGNWGKAYSSTLIRVECRRFIDRMRLEHNWTDDDIANVGIQLRRLERVITKARLTPAIMERAAAPMPTIVKTLDAIHIATASLIRERFQPDLIFVTHDQQQARAALALGFDCADVALSTL
;
A
#
# COMPACT_ATOMS: atom_id res chain seq x y z
N MET A 1 -16.36 -11.15 -5.27
CA MET A 1 -15.03 -10.60 -5.56
C MET A 1 -14.45 -10.04 -4.27
N VAL A 2 -13.16 -10.29 -4.00
CA VAL A 2 -12.49 -9.93 -2.74
C VAL A 2 -12.00 -8.48 -2.77
N ASN A 3 -12.01 -7.79 -1.62
CA ASN A 3 -11.56 -6.41 -1.50
C ASN A 3 -10.21 -6.36 -0.80
N PHE A 4 -9.34 -5.46 -1.26
CA PHE A 4 -7.95 -5.41 -0.82
C PHE A 4 -7.58 -4.02 -0.34
N TYR A 5 -6.74 -3.97 0.69
CA TYR A 5 -5.94 -2.80 1.03
C TYR A 5 -4.56 -2.95 0.41
N VAL A 6 -4.12 -1.99 -0.38
CA VAL A 6 -2.78 -1.99 -1.00
C VAL A 6 -1.97 -0.83 -0.44
N ASP A 7 -0.72 -1.09 -0.05
CA ASP A 7 0.23 -0.05 0.32
C ASP A 7 0.98 0.51 -0.92
N SER A 8 1.91 1.43 -0.69
CA SER A 8 2.71 1.99 -1.76
C SER A 8 3.66 0.96 -2.38
N SER A 9 4.16 -0.02 -1.62
CA SER A 9 5.12 -1.00 -2.15
C SER A 9 4.52 -1.81 -3.30
N VAL A 10 3.27 -2.26 -3.19
CA VAL A 10 2.55 -2.99 -4.27
C VAL A 10 2.37 -2.11 -5.51
N ILE A 11 1.95 -0.86 -5.31
CA ILE A 11 1.74 0.10 -6.41
C ILE A 11 3.05 0.36 -7.16
N LEU A 12 4.16 0.55 -6.43
CA LEU A 12 5.45 0.86 -7.01
C LEU A 12 6.02 -0.30 -7.83
N ARG A 13 5.80 -1.56 -7.42
CA ARG A 13 6.24 -2.71 -8.23
C ARG A 13 5.52 -2.79 -9.57
N VAL A 14 4.22 -2.48 -9.57
CA VAL A 14 3.41 -2.43 -10.80
C VAL A 14 3.87 -1.30 -11.70
N LEU A 15 4.07 -0.08 -11.16
CA LEU A 15 4.54 1.07 -11.94
C LEU A 15 5.90 0.83 -12.61
N ARG A 16 6.71 -0.03 -12.03
CA ARG A 16 8.03 -0.42 -12.55
C ARG A 16 8.00 -1.63 -13.48
N GLY A 17 6.83 -2.25 -13.69
CA GLY A 17 6.72 -3.48 -14.47
C GLY A 17 7.57 -4.64 -13.93
N GLN A 18 7.79 -4.70 -12.61
CA GLN A 18 8.64 -5.74 -12.03
C GLN A 18 7.97 -7.11 -12.14
N LYS A 19 8.78 -8.15 -12.40
CA LYS A 19 8.32 -9.53 -12.60
C LYS A 19 7.68 -10.14 -11.35
N ASP A 20 8.00 -9.61 -10.18
CA ASP A 20 7.48 -10.00 -8.86
C ASP A 20 6.39 -9.06 -8.35
N ALA A 21 5.70 -8.35 -9.26
CA ALA A 21 4.46 -7.68 -8.94
C ALA A 21 3.39 -8.70 -8.53
N TRP A 22 2.54 -8.33 -7.58
CA TRP A 22 1.50 -9.20 -7.06
C TRP A 22 0.61 -9.80 -8.17
N LYS A 23 0.53 -11.13 -8.22
CA LYS A 23 -0.22 -11.85 -9.26
C LYS A 23 -1.73 -11.57 -9.24
N GLY A 24 -2.28 -11.11 -8.12
CA GLY A 24 -3.70 -10.74 -7.99
C GLY A 24 -4.04 -9.33 -8.51
N TRP A 25 -3.05 -8.60 -9.05
CA TRP A 25 -3.25 -7.22 -9.48
C TRP A 25 -4.37 -7.08 -10.52
N GLY A 26 -5.31 -6.17 -10.25
CA GLY A 26 -6.45 -5.91 -11.13
C GLY A 26 -7.60 -6.91 -11.02
N ASN A 27 -7.41 -8.03 -10.29
CA ASN A 27 -8.47 -9.00 -10.02
C ASN A 27 -9.05 -8.79 -8.61
N TRP A 28 -9.76 -7.69 -8.43
CA TRP A 28 -10.38 -7.31 -7.15
C TRP A 28 -11.80 -6.77 -7.33
N GLY A 29 -12.60 -6.84 -6.28
CA GLY A 29 -13.88 -6.12 -6.22
C GLY A 29 -13.63 -4.63 -6.07
N LYS A 30 -12.87 -4.25 -5.04
CA LYS A 30 -12.40 -2.89 -4.77
C LYS A 30 -10.97 -2.93 -4.20
N ALA A 31 -10.17 -1.96 -4.60
CA ALA A 31 -8.88 -1.67 -3.99
C ALA A 31 -8.98 -0.40 -3.14
N TYR A 32 -8.49 -0.48 -1.92
CA TYR A 32 -8.40 0.59 -0.94
C TYR A 32 -6.95 0.95 -0.67
N SER A 33 -6.70 2.20 -0.34
CA SER A 33 -5.41 2.63 0.19
C SER A 33 -5.54 3.91 0.99
N SER A 34 -4.48 4.30 1.71
CA SER A 34 -4.36 5.63 2.29
C SER A 34 -4.12 6.68 1.20
N THR A 35 -4.55 7.93 1.42
CA THR A 35 -4.10 9.05 0.59
C THR A 35 -2.58 9.25 0.60
N LEU A 36 -1.87 8.63 1.57
CA LEU A 36 -0.41 8.67 1.70
C LEU A 36 0.33 8.15 0.46
N ILE A 37 -0.25 7.20 -0.29
CA ILE A 37 0.35 6.67 -1.52
C ILE A 37 0.69 7.76 -2.53
N ARG A 38 -0.03 8.89 -2.50
CA ARG A 38 0.24 10.04 -3.36
C ARG A 38 1.60 10.64 -3.08
N VAL A 39 1.97 10.74 -1.81
CA VAL A 39 3.26 11.27 -1.36
C VAL A 39 4.35 10.25 -1.64
N GLU A 40 4.14 9.00 -1.22
CA GLU A 40 5.14 7.93 -1.36
C GLU A 40 5.50 7.68 -2.83
N CYS A 41 4.51 7.55 -3.72
CA CYS A 41 4.76 7.34 -5.14
C CYS A 41 5.48 8.53 -5.77
N ARG A 42 5.10 9.77 -5.43
CA ARG A 42 5.74 10.97 -5.99
C ARG A 42 7.16 11.17 -5.46
N ARG A 43 7.44 10.84 -4.19
CA ARG A 43 8.79 10.86 -3.63
C ARG A 43 9.66 9.76 -4.22
N PHE A 44 9.09 8.59 -4.47
CA PHE A 44 9.79 7.53 -5.20
C PHE A 44 10.18 7.98 -6.60
N ILE A 45 9.24 8.50 -7.39
CA ILE A 45 9.51 9.00 -8.76
C ILE A 45 10.58 10.08 -8.76
N ASP A 46 10.49 11.04 -7.83
CA ASP A 46 11.49 12.11 -7.68
C ASP A 46 12.88 11.56 -7.37
N ARG A 47 12.97 10.59 -6.45
CA ARG A 47 14.22 9.89 -6.16
C ARG A 47 14.77 9.17 -7.38
N MET A 48 13.92 8.49 -8.15
CA MET A 48 14.39 7.79 -9.35
C MET A 48 14.94 8.74 -10.41
N ARG A 49 14.33 9.93 -10.55
CA ARG A 49 14.83 11.00 -11.42
C ARG A 49 16.19 11.52 -10.97
N LEU A 50 16.37 11.73 -9.67
CA LEU A 50 17.56 12.37 -9.11
C LEU A 50 18.74 11.39 -8.91
N GLU A 51 18.45 10.13 -8.59
CA GLU A 51 19.47 9.17 -8.13
C GLU A 51 19.62 7.94 -9.04
N HIS A 52 18.69 7.70 -9.96
CA HIS A 52 18.63 6.45 -10.74
C HIS A 52 18.42 6.62 -12.25
N ASN A 53 18.81 7.77 -12.80
CA ASN A 53 18.85 8.05 -14.25
C ASN A 53 17.52 7.81 -14.99
N TRP A 54 16.37 7.95 -14.32
CA TRP A 54 15.10 7.95 -15.04
C TRP A 54 15.03 9.16 -15.96
N THR A 55 14.76 8.89 -17.24
CA THR A 55 14.63 9.88 -18.31
C THR A 55 13.28 10.61 -18.24
N ASP A 56 13.14 11.70 -18.98
CA ASP A 56 11.85 12.39 -19.09
C ASP A 56 10.73 11.47 -19.62
N ASP A 57 11.06 10.53 -20.51
CA ASP A 57 10.13 9.52 -21.01
C ASP A 57 9.70 8.54 -19.92
N ASP A 58 10.62 8.09 -19.06
CA ASP A 58 10.31 7.24 -17.91
C ASP A 58 9.36 7.96 -16.94
N ILE A 59 9.64 9.23 -16.66
CA ILE A 59 8.82 10.07 -15.77
C ILE A 59 7.43 10.30 -16.38
N ALA A 60 7.34 10.58 -17.67
CA ALA A 60 6.07 10.75 -18.38
C ALA A 60 5.23 9.46 -18.33
N ASN A 61 5.86 8.31 -18.63
CA ASN A 61 5.20 7.00 -18.64
C ASN A 61 4.67 6.61 -17.26
N VAL A 62 5.51 6.68 -16.22
CA VAL A 62 5.10 6.36 -14.85
C VAL A 62 4.07 7.35 -14.33
N GLY A 63 4.17 8.63 -14.72
CA GLY A 63 3.17 9.65 -14.38
C GLY A 63 1.79 9.35 -14.97
N ILE A 64 1.72 8.87 -16.22
CA ILE A 64 0.46 8.44 -16.85
C ILE A 64 -0.13 7.25 -16.10
N GLN A 65 0.69 6.24 -15.79
CA GLN A 65 0.24 5.05 -15.07
C GLN A 65 -0.25 5.40 -13.67
N LEU A 66 0.51 6.18 -12.89
CA LEU A 66 0.12 6.60 -11.54
C LEU A 66 -1.23 7.33 -11.55
N ARG A 67 -1.48 8.24 -12.51
CA ARG A 67 -2.78 8.92 -12.64
C ARG A 67 -3.93 7.94 -12.90
N ARG A 68 -3.70 6.86 -13.66
CA ARG A 68 -4.70 5.81 -13.87
C ARG A 68 -4.96 5.04 -12.58
N LEU A 69 -3.90 4.66 -11.85
CA LEU A 69 -4.02 3.96 -10.57
C LEU A 69 -4.74 4.80 -9.51
N GLU A 70 -4.43 6.10 -9.45
CA GLU A 70 -5.11 7.03 -8.56
C GLU A 70 -6.62 7.14 -8.85
N ARG A 71 -7.11 6.82 -10.05
CA ARG A 71 -8.55 6.84 -10.35
C ARG A 71 -9.28 5.57 -9.93
N VAL A 72 -8.60 4.42 -9.96
CA VAL A 72 -9.23 3.11 -9.66
C VAL A 72 -9.12 2.73 -8.19
N ILE A 73 -8.11 3.24 -7.46
CA ILE A 73 -7.94 2.98 -6.04
C ILE A 73 -8.79 3.95 -5.21
N THR A 74 -9.65 3.38 -4.36
CA THR A 74 -10.42 4.13 -3.36
C THR A 74 -9.50 4.58 -2.24
N LYS A 75 -9.27 5.89 -2.13
CA LYS A 75 -8.32 6.44 -1.16
C LYS A 75 -9.04 6.93 0.09
N ALA A 76 -8.68 6.39 1.25
CA ALA A 76 -9.09 6.92 2.54
C ALA A 76 -8.22 8.13 2.91
N ARG A 77 -8.86 9.26 3.19
CA ARG A 77 -8.18 10.47 3.66
C ARG A 77 -7.58 10.21 5.04
N LEU A 78 -6.39 10.77 5.30
CA LEU A 78 -5.86 10.83 6.65
C LEU A 78 -6.81 11.67 7.52
N THR A 79 -7.20 11.11 8.66
CA THR A 79 -8.10 11.74 9.64
C THR A 79 -7.45 11.68 11.02
N PRO A 80 -7.86 12.52 11.98
CA PRO A 80 -7.37 12.42 13.36
C PRO A 80 -7.51 11.01 13.94
N ALA A 81 -8.61 10.31 13.67
CA ALA A 81 -8.82 8.93 14.12
C ALA A 81 -7.79 7.93 13.56
N ILE A 82 -7.38 8.10 12.29
CA ILE A 82 -6.29 7.29 11.71
C ILE A 82 -4.97 7.61 12.41
N MET A 83 -4.68 8.89 12.66
CA MET A 83 -3.43 9.32 13.29
C MET A 83 -3.33 8.83 14.74
N GLU A 84 -4.41 8.96 15.51
CA GLU A 84 -4.53 8.42 16.87
C GLU A 84 -4.26 6.90 16.88
N ARG A 85 -4.90 6.16 15.98
CA ARG A 85 -4.70 4.70 15.89
C ARG A 85 -3.28 4.34 15.45
N ALA A 86 -2.67 5.12 14.55
CA ALA A 86 -1.29 4.90 14.11
C ALA A 86 -0.26 5.22 15.21
N ALA A 87 -0.59 6.12 16.14
CA ALA A 87 0.26 6.47 17.29
C ALA A 87 0.15 5.49 18.46
N ALA A 88 -0.88 4.65 18.47
CA ALA A 88 -1.07 3.62 19.49
C ALA A 88 -0.01 2.50 19.37
N PRO A 89 0.25 1.72 20.45
CA PRO A 89 1.16 0.59 20.40
C PRO A 89 0.80 -0.40 19.29
N MET A 90 1.83 -0.84 18.54
CA MET A 90 1.72 -1.87 17.50
C MET A 90 2.25 -3.21 18.05
N PRO A 91 1.72 -4.35 17.57
CA PRO A 91 2.10 -5.67 18.10
C PRO A 91 3.53 -6.10 17.71
N THR A 92 4.12 -5.44 16.71
CA THR A 92 5.51 -5.68 16.28
C THR A 92 6.19 -4.36 15.94
N ILE A 93 7.47 -4.42 15.56
CA ILE A 93 8.17 -3.25 14.99
C ILE A 93 7.47 -2.82 13.71
N VAL A 94 7.12 -1.53 13.63
CA VAL A 94 6.44 -0.91 12.49
C VAL A 94 7.01 0.49 12.27
N LYS A 95 7.35 0.85 11.04
CA LYS A 95 7.79 2.22 10.70
C LYS A 95 6.60 3.17 10.70
N THR A 96 6.84 4.47 10.86
CA THR A 96 5.78 5.48 10.97
C THR A 96 4.76 5.45 9.83
N LEU A 97 5.20 5.38 8.56
CA LEU A 97 4.27 5.35 7.43
C LEU A 97 3.53 4.02 7.34
N ASP A 98 4.19 2.91 7.69
CA ASP A 98 3.56 1.59 7.72
C ASP A 98 2.45 1.53 8.77
N ALA A 99 2.66 2.13 9.94
CA ALA A 99 1.66 2.27 10.99
C ALA A 99 0.44 3.06 10.52
N ILE A 100 0.64 4.12 9.74
CA ILE A 100 -0.46 4.88 9.12
C ILE A 100 -1.23 4.01 8.12
N HIS A 101 -0.55 3.21 7.30
CA HIS A 101 -1.22 2.28 6.39
C HIS A 101 -2.06 1.25 7.14
N ILE A 102 -1.48 0.61 8.16
CA ILE A 102 -2.17 -0.38 9.00
C ILE A 102 -3.37 0.23 9.71
N ALA A 103 -3.22 1.40 10.33
CA ALA A 103 -4.31 2.11 11.00
C ALA A 103 -5.44 2.48 10.02
N THR A 104 -5.08 2.90 8.81
CA THR A 104 -6.05 3.20 7.75
C THR A 104 -6.82 1.94 7.36
N ALA A 105 -6.13 0.82 7.10
CA ALA A 105 -6.75 -0.44 6.78
C ALA A 105 -7.67 -0.94 7.90
N SER A 106 -7.25 -0.83 9.16
CA SER A 106 -8.03 -1.23 10.33
C SER A 106 -9.35 -0.49 10.41
N LEU A 107 -9.34 0.83 10.23
CA LEU A 107 -10.56 1.63 10.27
C LEU A 107 -11.48 1.38 9.07
N ILE A 108 -10.94 1.07 7.88
CA ILE A 108 -11.75 0.65 6.74
C ILE A 108 -12.40 -0.71 7.02
N ARG A 109 -11.62 -1.65 7.56
CA ARG A 109 -12.09 -3.00 7.89
C ARG A 109 -13.20 -2.97 8.93
N GLU A 110 -12.98 -2.27 10.03
CA GLU A 110 -13.92 -2.12 11.15
C GLU A 110 -15.26 -1.50 10.71
N ARG A 111 -15.24 -0.55 9.77
CA ARG A 111 -16.44 0.26 9.43
C ARG A 111 -17.15 -0.16 8.16
N PHE A 112 -16.43 -0.68 7.19
CA PHE A 112 -16.94 -0.81 5.82
C PHE A 112 -16.66 -2.16 5.17
N GLN A 113 -15.54 -2.81 5.50
CA GLN A 113 -15.04 -3.97 4.74
C GLN A 113 -14.44 -5.05 5.68
N PRO A 114 -15.26 -5.83 6.40
CA PRO A 114 -14.76 -6.81 7.38
C PRO A 114 -13.76 -7.83 6.82
N ASP A 115 -13.93 -8.25 5.56
CA ASP A 115 -13.08 -9.23 4.87
C ASP A 115 -11.95 -8.59 4.04
N LEU A 116 -11.48 -7.40 4.45
CA LEU A 116 -10.43 -6.66 3.74
C LEU A 116 -9.08 -7.37 3.88
N ILE A 117 -8.52 -7.85 2.77
CA ILE A 117 -7.20 -8.48 2.74
C ILE A 117 -6.12 -7.41 2.58
N PHE A 118 -5.06 -7.47 3.39
CA PHE A 118 -3.94 -6.54 3.31
C PHE A 118 -2.90 -7.06 2.30
N VAL A 119 -2.41 -6.18 1.43
CA VAL A 119 -1.39 -6.53 0.43
C VAL A 119 -0.23 -5.57 0.56
N THR A 120 0.95 -6.12 0.81
CA THR A 120 2.21 -5.39 0.91
C THR A 120 3.35 -6.31 0.52
N HIS A 121 4.42 -5.73 -0.03
CA HIS A 121 5.67 -6.43 -0.24
C HIS A 121 6.69 -6.21 0.90
N ASP A 122 6.35 -5.40 1.91
CA ASP A 122 7.16 -5.24 3.12
C ASP A 122 6.80 -6.34 4.14
N GLN A 123 7.74 -7.25 4.39
CA GLN A 123 7.54 -8.37 5.32
C GLN A 123 7.29 -7.92 6.77
N GLN A 124 7.87 -6.79 7.20
CA GLN A 124 7.67 -6.25 8.54
C GLN A 124 6.26 -5.68 8.67
N GLN A 125 5.79 -4.95 7.66
CA GLN A 125 4.40 -4.45 7.63
C GLN A 125 3.39 -5.59 7.55
N ALA A 126 3.66 -6.62 6.73
CA ALA A 126 2.83 -7.81 6.65
C ALA A 126 2.68 -8.52 7.99
N ARG A 127 3.80 -8.72 8.70
CA ARG A 127 3.80 -9.35 10.04
C ARG A 127 2.94 -8.57 11.03
N ALA A 128 3.03 -7.25 11.01
CA ALA A 128 2.20 -6.40 11.87
C ALA A 128 0.71 -6.50 11.53
N ALA A 129 0.36 -6.51 10.23
CA ALA A 129 -1.02 -6.68 9.78
C ALA A 129 -1.60 -8.04 10.20
N LEU A 130 -0.84 -9.13 10.02
CA LEU A 130 -1.24 -10.48 10.46
C LEU A 130 -1.45 -10.55 11.98
N ALA A 131 -0.55 -9.94 12.76
CA ALA A 131 -0.69 -9.87 14.21
C ALA A 131 -1.93 -9.06 14.68
N LEU A 132 -2.46 -8.18 13.82
CA LEU A 132 -3.73 -7.47 14.01
C LEU A 132 -4.93 -8.19 13.38
N GLY A 133 -4.75 -9.45 12.95
CA GLY A 133 -5.78 -10.33 12.43
C GLY A 133 -6.20 -10.05 10.99
N PHE A 134 -5.37 -9.39 10.17
CA PHE A 134 -5.61 -9.32 8.73
C PHE A 134 -5.17 -10.63 8.07
N ASP A 135 -5.91 -11.07 7.06
CA ASP A 135 -5.33 -11.92 6.03
C ASP A 135 -4.41 -11.08 5.15
N CYS A 136 -3.26 -11.63 4.77
CA CYS A 136 -2.30 -10.97 3.89
C CYS A 136 -2.12 -11.75 2.58
N ALA A 137 -2.13 -11.04 1.45
CA ALA A 137 -1.74 -11.60 0.17
C ALA A 137 -0.30 -11.18 -0.20
N ASP A 138 0.37 -12.05 -0.98
CA ASP A 138 1.67 -11.78 -1.60
C ASP A 138 2.90 -11.65 -0.69
N VAL A 139 2.81 -12.24 0.50
CA VAL A 139 3.91 -12.28 1.45
C VAL A 139 4.42 -13.71 1.54
N ALA A 140 5.62 -13.96 1.03
CA ALA A 140 6.38 -15.13 1.42
C ALA A 140 6.88 -14.90 2.86
N LEU A 141 6.03 -15.19 3.83
CA LEU A 141 6.47 -15.27 5.22
C LEU A 141 7.37 -16.50 5.30
N SER A 142 8.66 -16.30 5.55
CA SER A 142 9.48 -17.36 6.11
C SER A 142 8.78 -17.83 7.39
N THR A 143 8.30 -19.08 7.36
CA THR A 143 7.52 -19.76 8.39
C THR A 143 7.96 -19.37 9.80
N LEU A 144 6.98 -19.02 10.64
CA LEU A 144 7.10 -19.07 12.09
C LEU A 144 7.51 -20.47 12.52
#